data_AF-A0A354HGR5-F1
#
_entry.id   AF-A0A354HGR5-F1
#
_cell.length_a   1.000
_cell.length_b   1.000
_cell.length_c   1.000
_cell.angle_alpha   90.00
_cell.angle_beta   90.00
_cell.angle_gamma   90.00
#
_symmetry.space_group_name_H-M   'P 1'
#
loop_
_entity.id
_entity.type
_entity.pdbx_description
1 polymer ?
#
loop_
_entity_poly.entity_id
_entity_poly.type
_entity_poly.pdbx_seq_one_letter_code
_entity_poly.pdbx_strand_id
1 'polypeptide(L)'
;MKKTYFSTLKAVAVVFAALFCFCSCGQIGDAASQIASAVVSSAGAEISSAMSEGMAEFSEGMNEFSEGMNELSEGISSVSEGISSAGSVVSERIDNIKENIGSEISEGLENAKSEISDKIGSAAENISNELSDAAEKIAPATSASSDETTTEPAPEKKQYTFRSQKRYDEHYEKHGKEFGDITKEEYLEMANDLINSDSDRVLHKYSDDGDYMYFDQDTNYFLVLSADGYIRTFFIPAAGIKYWERQ
;
A
#
# COMPACT_ATOMS: atom_id res chain seq x y z
N MET A 1 54.23 24.62 2.00
CA MET A 1 55.09 23.51 2.52
C MET A 1 56.34 23.24 1.69
N LYS A 2 56.29 23.04 0.36
CA LYS A 2 57.51 22.71 -0.44
C LYS A 2 58.61 23.79 -0.50
N LYS A 3 58.26 25.08 -0.46
CA LYS A 3 59.24 26.19 -0.52
C LYS A 3 60.06 26.37 0.76
N THR A 4 59.48 26.08 1.93
CA THR A 4 60.14 26.21 3.24
C THR A 4 61.17 25.10 3.47
N TYR A 5 60.85 23.87 3.08
CA TYR A 5 61.74 22.70 3.17
C TYR A 5 63.04 22.85 2.36
N PHE A 6 62.96 23.48 1.19
CA PHE A 6 64.14 23.71 0.35
C PHE A 6 65.07 24.79 0.90
N SER A 7 64.54 25.72 1.70
CA SER A 7 65.32 26.82 2.29
C SER A 7 66.09 26.35 3.51
N THR A 8 65.49 25.49 4.34
CA THR A 8 66.15 24.90 5.52
C THR A 8 67.23 23.90 5.11
N LEU A 9 66.99 23.07 4.09
CA LEU A 9 68.00 22.12 3.58
C LEU A 9 69.23 22.81 2.98
N LYS A 10 69.03 23.95 2.30
CA LYS A 10 70.15 24.79 1.81
C LYS A 10 70.93 25.43 2.95
N ALA A 11 70.27 25.91 4.00
CA ALA A 11 70.95 26.47 5.17
C ALA A 11 71.78 25.42 5.92
N VAL A 12 71.24 24.21 6.09
CA VAL A 12 71.96 23.07 6.70
C VAL A 12 73.17 22.65 5.85
N ALA A 13 73.03 22.62 4.52
CA ALA A 13 74.13 22.28 3.62
C ALA A 13 75.26 23.34 3.64
N VAL A 14 74.94 24.63 3.77
CA VAL A 14 75.93 25.71 3.87
C VAL A 14 76.69 25.65 5.20
N VAL A 15 76.01 25.29 6.30
CA VAL A 15 76.64 25.08 7.61
C VAL A 15 77.54 23.84 7.61
N PHE A 16 77.10 22.74 6.98
CA PHE A 16 77.91 21.53 6.81
C PHE A 16 79.16 21.76 5.94
N ALA A 17 79.07 22.60 4.91
CA ALA A 17 80.20 22.96 4.05
C ALA A 17 81.23 23.86 4.77
N ALA A 18 80.77 24.75 5.66
CA ALA A 18 81.65 25.62 6.45
C ALA A 18 82.41 24.86 7.56
N LEU A 19 81.88 23.74 8.03
CA LEU A 19 82.46 22.90 9.09
C LEU A 19 83.68 22.06 8.65
N PHE A 20 83.93 21.92 7.34
CA PHE A 20 84.99 21.03 6.82
C PHE A 20 86.40 21.64 6.76
N CYS A 21 86.60 22.92 7.14
CA CYS A 21 87.87 23.63 6.93
C CYS A 21 88.71 23.95 8.19
N PHE A 22 88.35 23.50 9.40
CA PHE A 22 89.19 23.74 10.60
C PHE A 22 89.26 22.52 11.52
N CYS A 23 90.47 22.01 11.72
CA CYS A 23 90.78 20.89 12.61
C CYS A 23 91.20 21.39 13.99
N SER A 24 90.42 21.06 15.03
CA SER A 24 90.92 20.71 16.36
C SER A 24 89.83 20.00 17.18
N CYS A 25 90.29 18.98 17.89
CA CYS A 25 89.61 17.92 18.63
C CYS A 25 88.64 18.44 19.72
N GLY A 26 87.50 17.75 19.92
CA GLY A 26 86.60 17.90 21.07
C GLY A 26 85.35 18.76 20.84
N GLN A 27 85.51 20.05 20.52
CA GLN A 27 84.41 21.01 20.55
C GLN A 27 83.41 20.90 19.38
N ILE A 28 83.84 20.38 18.23
CA ILE A 28 82.96 20.21 17.06
C ILE A 28 81.98 19.04 17.25
N GLY A 29 82.40 17.98 17.97
CA GLY A 29 81.52 16.86 18.31
C GLY A 29 80.38 17.29 19.25
N ASP A 30 80.71 18.07 20.28
CA ASP A 30 79.71 18.63 21.20
C ASP A 30 78.78 19.63 20.50
N ALA A 31 79.33 20.50 19.64
CA ALA A 31 78.51 21.44 18.87
C ALA A 31 77.55 20.73 17.90
N ALA A 32 78.02 19.69 17.20
CA ALA A 32 77.17 18.88 16.32
C ALA A 32 76.08 18.12 17.10
N SER A 33 76.42 17.59 18.29
CA SER A 33 75.45 16.91 19.16
C SER A 33 74.41 17.87 19.74
N GLN A 34 74.81 19.08 20.12
CA GLN A 34 73.88 20.13 20.58
C GLN A 34 72.97 20.63 19.45
N ILE A 35 73.50 20.80 18.24
CA ILE A 35 72.69 21.16 17.07
C ILE A 35 71.72 20.04 16.71
N ALA A 36 72.16 18.77 16.72
CA ALA A 36 71.27 17.63 16.47
C ALA A 36 70.16 17.52 17.52
N SER A 37 70.50 17.69 18.81
CA SER A 37 69.54 17.75 19.91
C SER A 37 68.55 18.91 19.77
N ALA A 38 69.03 20.09 19.41
CA ALA A 38 68.20 21.29 19.23
C ALA A 38 67.29 21.17 18.00
N VAL A 39 67.77 20.58 16.90
CA VAL A 39 66.98 20.31 15.70
C VAL A 39 65.92 19.24 15.97
N VAL A 40 66.25 18.18 16.71
CA VAL A 40 65.29 17.16 17.14
C VAL A 40 64.27 17.74 18.13
N SER A 41 64.68 18.60 19.06
CA SER A 41 63.75 19.25 19.99
C SER A 41 62.85 20.27 19.30
N SER A 42 63.37 21.05 18.34
CA SER A 42 62.58 22.05 17.61
C SER A 42 61.62 21.39 16.63
N ALA A 43 62.06 20.38 15.87
CA ALA A 43 61.19 19.61 14.99
C ALA A 43 60.17 18.78 15.78
N GLY A 44 60.57 18.20 16.92
CA GLY A 44 59.69 17.50 17.84
C GLY A 44 58.62 18.41 18.44
N ALA A 45 58.99 19.62 18.86
CA ALA A 45 58.04 20.60 19.41
C ALA A 45 57.02 21.08 18.36
N GLU A 46 57.45 21.35 17.12
CA GLU A 46 56.53 21.74 16.04
C GLU A 46 55.58 20.60 15.66
N ILE A 47 56.08 19.36 15.57
CA ILE A 47 55.26 18.17 15.28
C ILE A 47 54.27 17.91 16.42
N SER A 48 54.70 17.99 17.68
CA SER A 48 53.82 17.81 18.84
C SER A 48 52.77 18.92 18.95
N SER A 49 53.12 20.16 18.61
CA SER A 49 52.17 21.27 18.57
C SER A 49 51.11 21.05 17.48
N ALA A 50 51.53 20.75 16.26
CA ALA A 50 50.61 20.49 15.14
C ALA A 50 49.71 19.28 15.42
N MET A 51 50.25 18.23 16.05
CA MET A 51 49.46 17.06 16.45
C MET A 51 48.46 17.40 17.56
N SER A 52 48.84 18.22 18.54
CA SER A 52 47.94 18.63 19.61
C SER A 52 46.81 19.51 19.09
N GLU A 53 47.14 20.43 18.17
CA GLU A 53 46.16 21.31 17.51
C GLU A 53 45.20 20.49 16.64
N GLY A 54 45.71 19.55 15.83
CA GLY A 54 44.85 18.64 15.06
C GLY A 54 43.98 17.72 15.93
N MET A 55 44.46 17.30 17.12
CA MET A 55 43.67 16.52 18.07
C MET A 55 42.58 17.39 18.72
N ALA A 56 42.86 18.67 18.97
CA ALA A 56 41.89 19.62 19.49
C ALA A 56 40.78 19.89 18.47
N GLU A 57 41.14 20.19 17.22
CA GLU A 57 40.17 20.37 16.12
C GLU A 57 39.30 19.13 15.91
N PHE A 58 39.91 17.93 15.97
CA PHE A 58 39.15 16.68 15.89
C PHE A 58 38.18 16.50 17.06
N SER A 59 38.61 16.83 18.29
CA SER A 59 37.74 16.77 19.47
C SER A 59 36.58 17.76 19.37
N GLU A 60 36.83 18.96 18.84
CA GLU A 60 35.80 19.97 18.62
C GLU A 60 34.78 19.50 17.58
N GLY A 61 35.25 19.00 16.43
CA GLY A 61 34.36 18.42 15.42
C GLY A 61 33.56 17.20 15.91
N MET A 62 34.12 16.41 16.83
CA MET A 62 33.39 15.30 17.45
C MET A 62 32.31 15.79 18.43
N ASN A 63 32.54 16.90 19.13
CA ASN A 63 31.54 17.52 19.99
C ASN A 63 30.40 18.11 19.16
N GLU A 64 30.69 18.84 18.08
CA GLU A 64 29.67 19.35 17.16
C GLU A 64 28.83 18.22 16.54
N PHE A 65 29.47 17.12 16.16
CA PHE A 65 28.76 15.93 15.67
C PHE A 65 27.82 15.34 16.74
N SER A 66 28.28 15.27 17.99
CA SER A 66 27.44 14.79 19.10
C SER A 66 26.26 15.71 19.37
N GLU A 67 26.45 17.03 19.29
CA GLU A 67 25.37 18.02 19.44
C GLU A 67 24.34 17.86 18.31
N GLY A 68 24.79 17.77 17.05
CA GLY A 68 23.90 17.52 15.92
C GLY A 68 23.12 16.20 16.01
N MET A 69 23.72 15.15 16.58
CA MET A 69 23.03 13.88 16.82
C MET A 69 21.97 13.99 17.92
N ASN A 70 22.22 14.80 18.96
CA ASN A 70 21.23 15.07 20.00
C ASN A 70 20.04 15.86 19.44
N GLU A 71 20.30 16.90 18.65
CA GLU A 71 19.23 17.65 17.95
C GLU A 71 18.39 16.75 17.04
N LEU A 72 19.03 15.83 16.31
CA LEU A 72 18.34 14.85 15.49
C LEU A 72 17.43 13.93 16.34
N SER A 73 17.92 13.46 17.48
CA SER A 73 17.16 12.63 18.41
C SER A 73 15.94 13.36 18.97
N GLU A 74 16.09 14.64 19.33
CA GLU A 74 14.98 15.50 19.78
C GLU A 74 13.96 15.72 18.66
N GLY A 75 14.43 15.98 17.43
CA GLY A 75 13.56 16.13 16.26
C GLY A 75 12.74 14.86 15.97
N ILE A 76 13.36 13.68 16.02
CA ILE A 76 12.68 12.40 15.85
C ILE A 76 11.63 12.17 16.95
N SER A 77 11.96 12.53 18.19
CA SER A 77 11.04 12.41 19.33
C SER A 77 9.81 13.30 19.15
N SER A 78 10.02 14.56 18.74
CA SER A 78 8.93 15.49 18.43
C SER A 78 8.02 14.99 17.29
N VAL A 79 8.61 14.44 16.23
CA VAL A 79 7.84 13.83 15.13
C VAL A 79 7.02 12.63 15.61
N SER A 80 7.60 11.77 16.45
CA SER A 80 6.91 10.62 17.03
C SER A 80 5.72 11.03 17.89
N GLU A 81 5.88 12.07 18.71
CA GLU A 81 4.79 12.65 19.49
C GLU A 81 3.70 13.24 18.59
N GLY A 82 4.08 13.97 17.54
CA GLY A 82 3.15 14.51 16.54
C GLY A 82 2.33 13.42 15.83
N ILE A 83 2.97 12.32 15.43
CA ILE A 83 2.30 11.17 14.80
C ILE A 83 1.34 10.51 15.78
N SER A 84 1.73 10.36 17.05
CA SER A 84 0.90 9.76 18.08
C SER A 84 -0.36 10.61 18.36
N SER A 85 -0.19 11.92 18.46
CA SER A 85 -1.29 12.88 18.61
C SER A 85 -2.23 12.90 17.39
N ALA A 86 -1.68 12.88 16.18
CA ALA A 86 -2.49 12.77 14.96
C ALA A 86 -3.28 11.45 14.92
N GLY A 87 -2.66 10.34 15.33
CA GLY A 87 -3.30 9.04 15.44
C GLY A 87 -4.46 9.01 16.42
N SER A 88 -4.35 9.69 17.57
CA SER A 88 -5.46 9.80 18.53
C SER A 88 -6.63 10.60 17.98
N VAL A 89 -6.36 11.72 17.30
CA VAL A 89 -7.42 12.56 16.70
C VAL A 89 -8.14 11.83 15.58
N VAL A 90 -7.41 11.09 14.74
CA VAL A 90 -8.02 10.28 13.67
C VAL A 90 -8.87 9.16 14.26
N SER A 91 -8.38 8.45 15.29
CA SER A 91 -9.15 7.41 15.98
C SER A 91 -10.45 7.96 16.57
N GLU A 92 -10.38 9.09 17.28
CA GLU A 92 -11.55 9.76 17.86
C GLU A 92 -12.57 10.16 16.78
N ARG A 93 -12.12 10.70 15.63
CA ARG A 93 -13.02 11.04 14.52
C ARG A 93 -13.68 9.81 13.91
N ILE A 94 -12.94 8.71 13.76
CA ILE A 94 -13.47 7.44 13.25
C ILE A 94 -14.55 6.88 14.18
N ASP A 95 -14.31 6.91 15.50
CA ASP A 95 -15.28 6.42 16.48
C ASP A 95 -16.54 7.29 16.50
N ASN A 96 -16.39 8.61 16.47
CA ASN A 96 -17.52 9.54 16.32
C ASN A 96 -18.32 9.31 15.03
N ILE A 97 -17.66 9.01 13.91
CA ILE A 97 -18.32 8.67 12.64
C ILE A 97 -19.10 7.36 12.79
N LYS A 98 -18.50 6.32 13.38
CA LYS A 98 -19.18 5.03 13.58
C LYS A 98 -20.41 5.18 14.47
N GLU A 99 -20.31 5.95 15.54
CA GLU A 99 -21.39 6.11 16.51
C GLU A 99 -22.53 6.94 15.91
N ASN A 100 -22.25 8.12 15.35
CA ASN A 100 -23.30 9.01 14.85
C ASN A 100 -23.85 8.58 13.48
N ILE A 101 -23.00 8.17 12.53
CA ILE A 101 -23.43 7.83 11.17
C ILE A 101 -23.91 6.38 11.11
N GLY A 102 -23.28 5.48 11.87
CA GLY A 102 -23.64 4.06 11.85
C GLY A 102 -24.95 3.76 12.56
N SER A 103 -25.19 4.32 13.75
CA SER A 103 -26.37 3.97 14.56
C SER A 103 -27.64 4.67 14.08
N GLU A 104 -27.60 5.99 13.87
CA GLU A 104 -28.79 6.77 13.50
C GLU A 104 -29.30 6.42 12.09
N ILE A 105 -28.41 6.18 11.13
CA ILE A 105 -28.81 5.79 9.77
C ILE A 105 -29.37 4.38 9.75
N SER A 106 -28.78 3.45 10.50
CA SER A 106 -29.27 2.07 10.55
C SER A 106 -30.66 2.00 11.20
N GLU A 107 -30.86 2.70 12.31
CA GLU A 107 -32.14 2.77 12.99
C GLU A 107 -33.19 3.51 12.15
N GLY A 108 -32.82 4.63 11.52
CA GLY A 108 -33.68 5.35 10.59
C GLY A 108 -34.10 4.51 9.38
N LEU A 109 -33.20 3.70 8.83
CA LEU A 109 -33.47 2.83 7.69
C LEU A 109 -34.39 1.66 8.06
N GLU A 110 -34.18 1.01 9.20
CA GLU A 110 -35.07 -0.08 9.66
C GLU A 110 -36.47 0.45 10.02
N ASN A 111 -36.56 1.62 10.64
CA ASN A 111 -37.85 2.26 10.90
C ASN A 111 -38.59 2.61 9.60
N ALA A 112 -37.90 3.20 8.62
CA ALA A 112 -38.49 3.50 7.31
C ALA A 112 -38.95 2.23 6.58
N LYS A 113 -38.15 1.16 6.64
CA LYS A 113 -38.48 -0.15 6.06
C LYS A 113 -39.73 -0.76 6.71
N SER A 114 -39.84 -0.70 8.04
CA SER A 114 -41.03 -1.16 8.77
C SER A 114 -42.27 -0.36 8.35
N GLU A 115 -42.17 0.97 8.32
CA GLU A 115 -43.30 1.83 8.00
C GLU A 115 -43.78 1.64 6.54
N ILE A 116 -42.85 1.43 5.61
CA ILE A 116 -43.16 1.11 4.21
C ILE A 116 -43.82 -0.27 4.11
N SER A 117 -43.30 -1.28 4.82
CA SER A 117 -43.86 -2.63 4.84
C SER A 117 -45.31 -2.64 5.33
N ASP A 118 -45.61 -1.91 6.41
CA ASP A 118 -46.97 -1.82 6.97
C ASP A 118 -47.94 -1.14 6.01
N LYS A 119 -47.50 -0.07 5.34
CA LYS A 119 -48.30 0.64 4.33
C LYS A 119 -48.57 -0.23 3.10
N ILE A 120 -47.59 -1.00 2.64
CA ILE A 120 -47.75 -1.94 1.53
C ILE A 120 -48.71 -3.06 1.91
N GLY A 121 -48.57 -3.65 3.10
CA GLY A 121 -49.48 -4.69 3.59
C GLY A 121 -50.92 -4.20 3.64
N SER A 122 -51.14 -3.01 4.22
CA SER A 122 -52.46 -2.37 4.31
C SER A 122 -53.05 -2.07 2.92
N ALA A 123 -52.23 -1.59 1.99
CA ALA A 123 -52.66 -1.32 0.61
C ALA A 123 -53.02 -2.60 -0.15
N ALA A 124 -52.22 -3.66 0.02
CA ALA A 124 -52.47 -4.96 -0.60
C ALA A 124 -53.76 -5.60 -0.09
N GLU A 125 -54.03 -5.48 1.22
CA GLU A 125 -55.27 -5.98 1.82
C GLU A 125 -56.51 -5.23 1.29
N ASN A 126 -56.43 -3.90 1.18
CA ASN A 126 -57.50 -3.10 0.59
C ASN A 126 -57.76 -3.47 -0.88
N ILE A 127 -56.72 -3.63 -1.69
CA ILE A 127 -56.84 -4.05 -3.10
C ILE A 127 -57.44 -5.45 -3.19
N SER A 128 -57.01 -6.38 -2.34
CA SER A 128 -57.55 -7.74 -2.30
C SER A 128 -59.05 -7.74 -1.99
N ASN A 129 -59.48 -6.90 -1.04
CA ASN A 129 -60.89 -6.79 -0.68
C ASN A 129 -61.71 -6.14 -1.80
N GLU A 130 -61.23 -5.06 -2.43
CA GLU A 130 -61.92 -4.43 -3.56
C GLU A 130 -62.00 -5.37 -4.79
N LEU A 131 -60.98 -6.19 -5.03
CA LEU A 131 -60.99 -7.19 -6.10
C LEU A 131 -61.94 -8.34 -5.80
N SER A 132 -62.04 -8.77 -4.54
CA SER A 132 -63.01 -9.78 -4.11
C SER A 132 -64.44 -9.28 -4.29
N ASP A 133 -64.72 -8.05 -3.84
CA ASP A 133 -66.02 -7.40 -3.98
C ASP A 133 -66.39 -7.16 -5.45
N ALA A 134 -65.40 -6.78 -6.27
CA ALA A 134 -65.57 -6.65 -7.71
C ALA A 134 -65.88 -8.00 -8.35
N ALA A 135 -65.11 -9.05 -8.05
CA ALA A 135 -65.26 -10.40 -8.59
C ALA A 135 -66.63 -11.02 -8.24
N GLU A 136 -67.11 -10.81 -7.01
CA GLU A 136 -68.45 -11.27 -6.58
C GLU A 136 -69.57 -10.57 -7.38
N LYS A 137 -69.34 -9.33 -7.83
CA LYS A 137 -70.30 -8.57 -8.65
C LYS A 137 -70.33 -8.95 -10.14
N ILE A 138 -69.29 -9.62 -10.66
CA ILE A 138 -69.19 -10.08 -12.06
C ILE A 138 -69.69 -11.53 -12.22
N ALA A 139 -69.93 -12.25 -11.11
CA ALA A 139 -70.25 -13.67 -11.09
C ALA A 139 -71.54 -14.14 -11.81
N PRO A 140 -72.61 -13.34 -12.08
CA PRO A 140 -73.78 -13.91 -12.75
C PRO A 140 -73.65 -13.96 -14.28
N ALA A 141 -72.56 -13.51 -14.90
CA ALA A 141 -72.47 -13.47 -16.36
C ALA A 141 -71.07 -13.75 -16.92
N THR A 142 -70.62 -15.02 -16.88
CA THR A 142 -69.74 -15.62 -17.92
C THR A 142 -69.46 -17.09 -17.57
N SER A 143 -70.45 -17.94 -17.84
CA SER A 143 -70.19 -19.33 -18.19
C SER A 143 -69.95 -19.37 -19.70
N ALA A 144 -68.69 -19.45 -20.12
CA ALA A 144 -68.27 -20.09 -21.38
C ALA A 144 -66.76 -19.90 -21.64
N SER A 145 -66.13 -21.02 -22.01
CA SER A 145 -65.02 -21.15 -22.95
C SER A 145 -63.58 -21.01 -22.42
N SER A 146 -62.94 -22.18 -22.43
CA SER A 146 -61.51 -22.47 -22.63
C SER A 146 -60.75 -21.48 -23.51
N ASP A 147 -59.51 -21.14 -23.13
CA ASP A 147 -58.29 -21.58 -23.82
C ASP A 147 -57.02 -21.25 -23.00
N GLU A 148 -56.21 -22.27 -22.71
CA GLU A 148 -54.86 -22.12 -22.17
C GLU A 148 -53.94 -21.70 -23.31
N THR A 149 -53.42 -20.47 -23.26
CA THR A 149 -52.23 -20.11 -24.05
C THR A 149 -51.00 -20.26 -23.18
N THR A 150 -50.28 -21.34 -23.43
CA THR A 150 -48.97 -21.65 -22.88
C THR A 150 -47.95 -20.65 -23.44
N THR A 151 -47.64 -19.59 -22.68
CA THR A 151 -46.36 -18.90 -22.81
C THR A 151 -45.39 -19.57 -21.86
N GLU A 152 -44.48 -20.35 -22.44
CA GLU A 152 -43.33 -20.96 -21.77
C GLU A 152 -42.58 -19.87 -20.99
N PRO A 153 -42.46 -19.94 -19.64
CA PRO A 153 -41.67 -18.97 -18.89
C PRO A 153 -40.21 -19.15 -19.30
N ALA A 154 -39.60 -18.09 -19.84
CA ALA A 154 -38.17 -18.03 -20.07
C ALA A 154 -37.43 -18.45 -18.78
N PRO A 155 -36.37 -19.27 -18.86
CA PRO A 155 -35.71 -19.76 -17.66
C PRO A 155 -35.17 -18.58 -16.85
N GLU A 156 -35.55 -18.50 -15.57
CA GLU A 156 -35.01 -17.49 -14.66
C GLU A 156 -33.49 -17.68 -14.55
N LYS A 157 -32.72 -16.70 -15.03
CA LYS A 157 -31.25 -16.71 -14.95
C LYS A 157 -30.83 -16.70 -13.48
N LYS A 158 -30.01 -17.69 -13.10
CA LYS A 158 -29.58 -17.84 -11.70
C LYS A 158 -28.54 -16.77 -11.36
N GLN A 159 -28.73 -16.13 -10.21
CA GLN A 159 -27.78 -15.14 -9.68
C GLN A 159 -26.85 -15.78 -8.67
N TYR A 160 -25.57 -15.41 -8.74
CA TYR A 160 -24.47 -15.90 -7.94
C TYR A 160 -23.75 -14.74 -7.27
N THR A 161 -23.20 -15.00 -6.08
CA THR A 161 -22.50 -14.00 -5.28
C THR A 161 -21.15 -14.53 -4.81
N PHE A 162 -20.28 -13.63 -4.35
CA PHE A 162 -19.12 -14.04 -3.58
C PHE A 162 -19.55 -14.56 -2.22
N ARG A 163 -18.72 -15.42 -1.62
CA ARG A 163 -19.04 -16.09 -0.34
C ARG A 163 -19.33 -15.14 0.82
N SER A 164 -18.79 -13.93 0.79
CA SER A 164 -19.08 -12.89 1.78
C SER A 164 -18.82 -11.51 1.20
N GLN A 165 -19.45 -10.49 1.78
CA GLN A 165 -19.23 -9.08 1.41
C GLN A 165 -17.75 -8.69 1.46
N LYS A 166 -17.04 -9.11 2.52
CA LYS A 166 -15.60 -8.87 2.64
C LYS A 166 -14.80 -9.42 1.44
N ARG A 167 -15.11 -10.64 1.01
CA ARG A 167 -14.41 -11.26 -0.14
C ARG A 167 -14.76 -10.57 -1.45
N TYR A 168 -15.99 -10.13 -1.60
CA TYR A 168 -16.42 -9.35 -2.75
C TYR A 168 -15.66 -8.02 -2.83
N ASP A 169 -15.62 -7.28 -1.72
CA ASP A 169 -14.94 -5.99 -1.62
C ASP A 169 -13.44 -6.11 -1.92
N GLU A 170 -12.74 -7.03 -1.25
CA GLU A 170 -11.31 -7.28 -1.45
C GLU A 170 -10.99 -7.71 -2.89
N HIS A 171 -11.87 -8.52 -3.50
CA HIS A 171 -11.66 -9.02 -4.85
C HIS A 171 -11.86 -7.91 -5.90
N TYR A 172 -12.92 -7.11 -5.74
CA TYR A 172 -13.16 -5.93 -6.57
C TYR A 172 -12.04 -4.89 -6.47
N GLU A 173 -11.53 -4.61 -5.26
CA GLU A 173 -10.41 -3.67 -5.09
C GLU A 173 -9.16 -4.10 -5.88
N LYS A 174 -8.94 -5.41 -5.98
CA LYS A 174 -7.80 -5.99 -6.68
C LYS A 174 -7.99 -6.06 -8.20
N HIS A 175 -9.18 -6.48 -8.64
CA HIS A 175 -9.42 -6.88 -10.05
C HIS A 175 -10.42 -5.98 -10.79
N GLY A 176 -11.28 -5.22 -10.11
CA GLY A 176 -12.34 -4.43 -10.74
C GLY A 176 -11.83 -3.43 -11.78
N LYS A 177 -10.65 -2.82 -11.54
CA LYS A 177 -10.00 -1.88 -12.47
C LYS A 177 -9.57 -2.51 -13.79
N GLU A 178 -9.42 -3.82 -13.86
CA GLU A 178 -9.10 -4.53 -15.11
C GLU A 178 -10.21 -4.39 -16.15
N PHE A 179 -11.45 -4.14 -15.69
CA PHE A 179 -12.65 -4.04 -16.51
C PHE A 179 -13.04 -2.59 -16.84
N GLY A 180 -12.22 -1.61 -16.43
CA GLY A 180 -12.46 -0.18 -16.65
C GLY A 180 -12.92 0.56 -15.39
N ASP A 181 -13.54 1.72 -15.60
CA ASP A 181 -14.14 2.53 -14.55
C ASP A 181 -15.59 2.07 -14.33
N ILE A 182 -15.72 0.91 -13.72
CA ILE A 182 -17.01 0.29 -13.37
C ILE A 182 -17.23 0.33 -11.86
N THR A 183 -18.47 0.21 -11.44
CA THR A 183 -18.88 0.04 -10.05
C THR A 183 -18.74 -1.41 -9.59
N LYS A 184 -18.88 -1.66 -8.27
CA LYS A 184 -18.94 -3.03 -7.73
C LYS A 184 -20.11 -3.79 -8.35
N GLU A 185 -21.28 -3.17 -8.35
CA GLU A 185 -22.53 -3.77 -8.82
C GLU A 185 -22.41 -4.24 -10.28
N GLU A 186 -21.87 -3.39 -11.15
CA GLU A 186 -21.58 -3.74 -12.56
C GLU A 186 -20.56 -4.88 -12.67
N TYR A 187 -19.55 -4.91 -11.80
CA TYR A 187 -18.58 -6.01 -11.76
C TYR A 187 -19.22 -7.36 -11.40
N LEU A 188 -20.16 -7.38 -10.45
CA LEU A 188 -20.91 -8.58 -10.10
C LEU A 188 -21.90 -8.98 -11.20
N GLU A 189 -22.53 -8.01 -11.86
CA GLU A 189 -23.40 -8.24 -13.01
C GLU A 189 -22.61 -8.91 -14.14
N MET A 190 -21.44 -8.38 -14.50
CA MET A 190 -20.57 -8.96 -15.52
C MET A 190 -20.12 -10.39 -15.20
N ALA A 191 -19.84 -10.68 -13.92
CA ALA A 191 -19.53 -12.04 -13.49
C ALA A 191 -20.72 -12.99 -13.71
N ASN A 192 -21.93 -12.54 -13.39
CA ASN A 192 -23.16 -13.32 -13.60
C ASN A 192 -23.54 -13.44 -15.08
N ASP A 193 -23.27 -12.43 -15.89
CA ASP A 193 -23.47 -12.47 -17.33
C ASP A 193 -22.56 -13.51 -17.98
N LEU A 194 -21.30 -13.62 -17.53
CA LEU A 194 -20.39 -14.65 -18.00
C LEU A 194 -20.89 -16.05 -17.62
N ILE A 195 -21.40 -16.24 -16.40
CA ILE A 195 -21.94 -17.53 -15.92
C ILE A 195 -23.19 -17.93 -16.69
N ASN A 196 -24.09 -16.97 -16.96
CA ASN A 196 -25.38 -17.21 -17.63
C ASN A 196 -25.30 -16.99 -19.16
N SER A 197 -24.09 -17.03 -19.73
CA SER A 197 -23.90 -16.85 -21.16
C SER A 197 -24.13 -18.16 -21.90
N ASP A 198 -25.04 -18.15 -22.86
CA ASP A 198 -25.25 -19.25 -23.80
C ASP A 198 -24.40 -19.10 -25.08
N SER A 199 -23.40 -18.22 -25.06
CA SER A 199 -22.53 -17.95 -26.20
C SER A 199 -21.49 -19.05 -26.38
N ASP A 200 -21.35 -19.57 -27.60
CA ASP A 200 -20.31 -20.54 -27.99
C ASP A 200 -18.88 -20.02 -27.77
N ARG A 201 -18.71 -18.70 -27.57
CA ARG A 201 -17.44 -18.06 -27.26
C ARG A 201 -17.01 -18.27 -25.80
N VAL A 202 -17.95 -18.58 -24.92
CA VAL A 202 -17.66 -18.80 -23.50
C VAL A 202 -17.31 -20.27 -23.31
N LEU A 203 -16.02 -20.52 -23.12
CA LEU A 203 -15.51 -21.85 -22.79
C LEU A 203 -15.82 -22.14 -21.33
N HIS A 204 -16.17 -23.39 -21.03
CA HIS A 204 -16.40 -23.83 -19.66
C HIS A 204 -15.87 -25.24 -19.41
N LYS A 205 -15.40 -25.52 -18.20
CA LYS A 205 -14.95 -26.86 -17.76
C LYS A 205 -15.01 -27.00 -16.25
N TYR A 206 -14.99 -28.24 -15.77
CA TYR A 206 -14.77 -28.55 -14.36
C TYR A 206 -13.27 -28.61 -14.06
N SER A 207 -12.89 -28.08 -12.90
CA SER A 207 -11.59 -28.35 -12.27
C SER A 207 -11.58 -29.71 -11.59
N ASP A 208 -10.39 -30.20 -11.22
CA ASP A 208 -10.22 -31.46 -10.47
C ASP A 208 -10.96 -31.45 -9.11
N ASP A 209 -11.13 -30.27 -8.50
CA ASP A 209 -11.83 -30.08 -7.21
C ASP A 209 -13.36 -29.96 -7.36
N GLY A 210 -13.88 -30.03 -8.58
CA GLY A 210 -15.31 -29.94 -8.88
C GLY A 210 -15.85 -28.52 -9.03
N ASP A 211 -15.01 -27.49 -8.89
CA ASP A 211 -15.39 -26.12 -9.23
C ASP A 211 -15.54 -25.96 -10.75
N TYR A 212 -16.41 -25.04 -11.15
CA TYR A 212 -16.75 -24.80 -12.53
C TYR A 212 -16.12 -23.50 -13.03
N MET A 213 -15.46 -23.56 -14.17
CA MET A 213 -14.61 -22.49 -14.70
C MET A 213 -15.20 -21.98 -16.01
N TYR A 214 -15.18 -20.67 -16.21
CA TYR A 214 -15.67 -19.99 -17.41
C TYR A 214 -14.58 -19.10 -17.99
N PHE A 215 -14.51 -19.01 -19.32
CA PHE A 215 -13.58 -18.15 -20.03
C PHE A 215 -14.19 -17.60 -21.33
N ASP A 216 -14.37 -16.28 -21.44
CA ASP A 216 -14.78 -15.62 -22.69
C ASP A 216 -13.55 -15.38 -23.58
N GLN A 217 -13.57 -15.90 -24.81
CA GLN A 217 -12.42 -15.84 -25.72
C GLN A 217 -12.12 -14.45 -26.32
N ASP A 218 -13.08 -13.51 -26.36
CA ASP A 218 -12.86 -12.17 -26.92
C ASP A 218 -12.38 -11.21 -25.85
N THR A 219 -13.04 -11.22 -24.69
CA THR A 219 -12.72 -10.30 -23.60
C THR A 219 -11.62 -10.82 -22.68
N ASN A 220 -11.29 -12.11 -22.79
CA ASN A 220 -10.44 -12.87 -21.86
C ASN A 220 -10.99 -12.91 -20.45
N TYR A 221 -12.29 -12.67 -20.23
CA TYR A 221 -12.85 -12.75 -18.88
C TYR A 221 -12.78 -14.17 -18.36
N PHE A 222 -12.23 -14.34 -17.16
CA PHE A 222 -12.07 -15.64 -16.53
C PHE A 222 -12.76 -15.67 -15.18
N LEU A 223 -13.55 -16.71 -14.92
CA LEU A 223 -14.32 -16.87 -13.69
C LEU A 223 -14.23 -18.30 -13.16
N VAL A 224 -14.21 -18.44 -11.83
CA VAL A 224 -14.40 -19.74 -11.16
C VAL A 224 -15.58 -19.65 -10.21
N LEU A 225 -16.55 -20.54 -10.41
CA LEU A 225 -17.72 -20.76 -9.59
C LEU A 225 -17.51 -22.03 -8.77
N SER A 226 -17.61 -21.92 -7.44
CA SER A 226 -17.47 -23.09 -6.59
C SER A 226 -18.64 -24.06 -6.74
N ALA A 227 -18.40 -25.35 -6.47
CA ALA A 227 -19.43 -26.37 -6.51
C ALA A 227 -20.65 -26.07 -5.59
N ASP A 228 -20.45 -25.32 -4.51
CA ASP A 228 -21.50 -24.87 -3.59
C ASP A 228 -22.15 -23.53 -3.98
N GLY A 229 -21.85 -22.99 -5.18
CA GLY A 229 -22.58 -21.88 -5.78
C GLY A 229 -22.08 -20.49 -5.41
N TYR A 230 -20.80 -20.31 -5.11
CA TYR A 230 -20.20 -19.00 -4.86
C TYR A 230 -19.12 -18.64 -5.86
N ILE A 231 -19.09 -17.39 -6.29
CA ILE A 231 -18.01 -16.86 -7.12
C ILE A 231 -16.73 -16.86 -6.29
N ARG A 232 -15.70 -17.57 -6.77
CA ARG A 232 -14.37 -17.61 -6.15
C ARG A 232 -13.45 -16.54 -6.69
N THR A 233 -13.52 -16.28 -7.99
CA THR A 233 -12.69 -15.27 -8.67
C THR A 233 -13.33 -14.86 -9.99
N PHE A 234 -13.05 -13.63 -10.43
CA PHE A 234 -13.44 -13.08 -11.73
C PHE A 234 -12.40 -12.04 -12.19
N PHE A 235 -11.64 -12.26 -13.25
CA PHE A 235 -10.56 -11.32 -13.64
C PHE A 235 -10.15 -11.49 -15.10
N ILE A 236 -9.26 -10.64 -15.60
CA ILE A 236 -8.71 -10.71 -16.96
C ILE A 236 -7.25 -11.22 -16.87
N PRO A 237 -6.98 -12.50 -17.18
CA PRO A 237 -5.63 -13.03 -17.12
C PRO A 237 -4.78 -12.42 -18.24
N ALA A 238 -3.62 -11.87 -17.88
CA ALA A 238 -2.68 -11.27 -18.84
C ALA A 238 -2.21 -12.23 -19.96
N ALA A 239 -2.27 -13.54 -19.72
CA ALA A 239 -1.90 -14.55 -20.70
C ALA A 239 -3.05 -14.98 -21.64
N GLY A 240 -4.25 -14.40 -21.47
CA GLY A 240 -5.45 -14.70 -22.26
C GLY A 240 -5.75 -16.20 -22.34
N ILE A 241 -6.06 -16.69 -23.54
CA ILE A 241 -6.36 -18.12 -23.78
C ILE A 241 -5.27 -19.09 -23.27
N LYS A 242 -4.00 -18.68 -23.25
CA LYS A 242 -2.93 -19.55 -22.71
C LYS A 242 -3.10 -19.80 -21.21
N TYR A 243 -3.73 -18.87 -20.48
CA TYR A 243 -4.08 -19.08 -19.08
C TYR A 243 -5.10 -20.21 -18.93
N TRP A 244 -6.16 -20.16 -19.73
CA TRP A 244 -7.23 -21.17 -19.78
C TRP A 244 -6.70 -22.59 -20.07
N GLU A 245 -5.80 -22.71 -21.03
CA GLU A 245 -5.18 -23.99 -21.43
C GLU A 245 -4.36 -24.64 -20.32
N ARG A 246 -3.90 -23.87 -19.32
CA ARG A 246 -3.14 -24.37 -18.16
C ARG A 246 -4.02 -24.73 -16.96
N GLN A 247 -5.28 -24.31 -16.97
CA GLN A 247 -6.22 -24.60 -15.89
C GLN A 247 -6.66 -26.06 -15.89
#